data_AF-A0A392P1F7-F1
#
_entry.id   AF-A0A392P1F7-F1
#
_cell.length_a   1.000
_cell.length_b   1.000
_cell.length_c   1.000
_cell.angle_alpha   90.00
_cell.angle_beta   90.00
_cell.angle_gamma   90.00
#
_symmetry.space_group_name_H-M   'P 1'
#
loop_
_entity.id
_entity.type
_entity.pdbx_description
1 polymer ?
#
loop_
_entity_poly.entity_id
_entity_poly.type
_entity_poly.pdbx_seq_one_letter_code
_entity_poly.pdbx_strand_id
1 'polypeptide(L)' 'MKALKESLRVPGRMGWNGDPCAPTTWDAWEGVTCRMSDDKTALLITEINLGSQGLKGNISDQISLLSDLVIL' A
#
# COMPACT_ATOMS: atom_id res chain seq x y z
N MET A 1 -7.74 1.55 1.66
CA MET A 1 -6.80 0.44 1.99
C MET A 1 -7.45 -0.82 2.56
N LYS A 2 -8.44 -0.75 3.47
CA LYS A 2 -9.07 -1.97 4.05
C LYS A 2 -9.61 -2.94 2.98
N ALA A 3 -10.38 -2.44 2.01
CA ALA A 3 -10.91 -3.29 0.93
C ALA A 3 -9.80 -3.93 0.09
N LEU A 4 -8.73 -3.17 -0.21
CA LEU A 4 -7.58 -3.70 -0.96
C LEU A 4 -6.91 -4.86 -0.20
N LYS A 5 -6.63 -4.66 1.10
CA LYS A 5 -6.07 -5.70 1.99
C LYS A 5 -6.91 -6.98 1.98
N GLU A 6 -8.23 -6.84 2.10
CA GLU A 6 -9.16 -7.97 2.13
C GLU A 6 -9.27 -8.66 0.77
N SER A 7 -9.39 -7.88 -0.32
CA SER A 7 -9.51 -8.40 -1.69
C SER A 7 -8.31 -9.20 -2.15
N LEU A 8 -7.10 -8.76 -1.80
CA LEU A 8 -5.83 -9.44 -2.09
C LEU A 8 -5.48 -10.55 -1.09
N ARG A 9 -6.28 -10.71 -0.02
CA ARG A 9 -6.04 -11.63 1.10
C ARG A 9 -4.62 -11.51 1.64
N VAL A 10 -4.19 -10.27 1.88
CA VAL A 10 -2.82 -9.98 2.35
C VAL A 10 -2.57 -10.72 3.68
N PRO A 11 -1.54 -11.58 3.75
CA PRO A 11 -1.25 -12.36 4.93
C PRO A 11 -0.67 -11.47 6.04
N GLY A 12 -0.93 -11.85 7.30
CA GLY A 12 -0.49 -11.05 8.46
C GLY A 12 1.02 -10.79 8.53
N ARG A 13 1.84 -11.68 7.93
CA ARG A 13 3.30 -11.52 7.87
C ARG A 13 3.78 -10.26 7.15
N MET A 14 2.98 -9.72 6.22
CA MET A 14 3.34 -8.53 5.43
C MET A 14 3.13 -7.21 6.18
N GLY A 15 2.63 -7.27 7.42
CA GLY A 15 2.59 -6.09 8.29
C GLY A 15 1.59 -5.02 7.90
N TRP A 16 0.62 -5.30 7.01
CA TRP A 16 -0.42 -4.34 6.59
C TRP A 16 -1.41 -3.98 7.72
N ASN A 17 -0.96 -3.26 8.74
CA ASN A 17 -1.73 -2.86 9.91
C ASN A 17 -1.47 -1.39 10.22
N GLY A 18 -2.50 -0.64 10.60
CA GLY A 18 -2.37 0.78 10.92
C GLY A 18 -2.20 1.66 9.68
N ASP A 19 -1.28 2.62 9.77
CA ASP A 19 -0.99 3.57 8.70
C ASP A 19 0.00 2.93 7.69
N PRO A 20 -0.30 2.95 6.38
CA PRO A 20 0.59 2.39 5.36
C PRO A 20 1.90 3.16 5.16
N CYS A 21 1.96 4.43 5.57
CA CYS A 21 3.11 5.31 5.38
C CYS A 21 3.79 5.70 6.70
N ALA A 22 3.32 5.20 7.84
CA ALA A 22 3.92 5.48 9.14
C ALA A 22 4.27 4.18 9.90
N PRO A 23 5.47 4.10 10.51
CA PRO A 23 6.46 5.18 10.68
C PRO A 23 7.24 5.49 9.40
N THR A 24 7.77 6.71 9.28
CA THR A 24 8.52 7.17 8.09
C THR A 24 9.97 6.68 8.02
N THR A 25 10.44 6.00 9.07
CA THR A 25 11.84 5.55 9.18
C THR A 25 12.10 4.22 8.48
N TRP A 26 11.06 3.48 8.11
CA TRP A 26 11.13 2.22 7.37
C TRP A 26 9.78 1.97 6.67
N ASP A 27 9.75 1.05 5.70
CA ASP A 27 8.51 0.72 4.98
C ASP A 27 7.51 0.04 5.91
N ALA A 28 6.51 0.80 6.38
CA ALA A 28 5.55 0.33 7.38
C ALA A 28 4.79 -0.92 6.92
N TRP A 29 4.41 -0.96 5.65
CA TRP A 29 3.72 -2.07 5.01
C TRP A 29 4.66 -2.71 3.98
N GLU A 30 4.82 -4.04 4.04
CA GLU A 30 5.65 -4.74 3.07
C GLU A 30 5.09 -4.55 1.65
N GLY A 31 5.96 -4.14 0.73
CA GLY A 31 5.61 -3.89 -0.67
C GLY A 31 4.80 -2.62 -0.89
N VAL A 32 4.79 -1.66 0.04
CA VAL A 32 4.17 -0.35 -0.14
C VAL A 32 5.22 0.72 0.05
N THR A 33 5.37 1.59 -0.94
CA THR A 33 6.27 2.74 -0.86
C THR A 33 5.46 4.02 -0.85
N CYS A 34 5.77 4.88 0.12
CA CYS A 34 5.17 6.21 0.24
C CYS A 34 6.20 7.30 -0.04
N ARG A 35 5.74 8.40 -0.65
CA ARG A 35 6.53 9.60 -0.88
C ARG A 35 5.88 10.79 -0.21
N MET A 36 6.69 11.72 0.29
CA MET A 36 6.20 13.04 0.68
C MET A 36 5.63 13.76 -0.55
N SER A 37 4.45 14.34 -0.39
CA SER A 37 3.84 15.28 -1.33
C SER A 37 4.76 16.47 -1.59
N ASP A 38 4.63 17.10 -2.76
CA ASP A 38 5.49 18.22 -3.17
C ASP A 38 5.35 19.42 -2.21
N ASP A 39 4.15 19.64 -1.65
CA ASP A 39 3.87 20.68 -0.66
C ASP A 39 4.24 20.28 0.78
N LYS A 40 4.71 19.04 0.98
CA LYS A 40 5.15 18.46 2.26
C LYS A 40 4.06 18.38 3.32
N THR A 41 2.79 18.29 2.93
CA THR A 41 1.66 18.21 3.87
C THR A 41 1.20 16.79 4.18
N ALA A 42 1.47 15.85 3.26
CA ALA A 42 1.02 14.46 3.36
C ALA A 42 2.05 13.46 2.79
N LEU A 43 1.95 12.21 3.24
CA LEU A 43 2.60 11.06 2.62
C LEU A 43 1.59 10.35 1.72
N LEU A 44 2.00 10.08 0.49
CA LEU A 44 1.17 9.53 -0.57
C LEU A 44 1.71 8.16 -0.95
N ILE A 45 0.81 7.18 -1.12
CA ILE A 45 1.19 5.85 -1.61
C ILE A 45 1.47 5.96 -3.11
N THR A 46 2.72 5.73 -3.50
CA THR A 46 3.17 5.89 -4.89
C THR A 46 3.48 4.56 -5.57
N GLU A 47 3.78 3.52 -4.80
CA GLU A 47 4.04 2.18 -5.33
C GLU A 47 3.44 1.11 -4.41
N ILE A 48 2.85 0.08 -5.02
CA ILE A 48 2.45 -1.17 -4.37
C ILE A 48 3.09 -2.32 -5.14
N ASN A 49 4.16 -2.90 -4.62
CA ASN A 49 4.84 -4.03 -5.23
C ASN A 49 4.62 -5.30 -4.40
N LEU A 50 3.67 -6.11 -4.85
CA LEU A 50 3.30 -7.38 -4.20
C LEU A 50 3.69 -8.59 -5.06
N GLY A 51 4.59 -8.39 -6.02
CA GLY A 51 5.10 -9.43 -6.90
C GLY A 51 5.70 -10.59 -6.12
N SER A 52 5.51 -11.82 -6.60
CA SER A 52 6.08 -13.04 -6.01
C SER A 52 5.63 -13.37 -4.57
N GLN A 53 4.60 -12.70 -4.04
CA GLN A 53 4.12 -12.91 -2.67
C GLN A 53 3.10 -14.06 -2.53
N GLY A 54 2.71 -14.66 -3.66
CA GLY A 54 1.74 -15.76 -3.71
C GLY A 54 0.35 -15.36 -3.22
N LEU A 55 -0.01 -14.07 -3.36
CA LEU A 55 -1.32 -13.56 -2.96
C LEU A 55 -2.43 -14.24 -3.75
N LYS A 56 -3.59 -14.40 -3.09
CA LYS A 56 -4.77 -15.03 -3.67
C LYS A 56 -5.92 -14.05 -3.57
N GLY A 57 -6.62 -13.78 -4.66
CA GLY A 57 -7.77 -12.88 -4.64
C GLY A 57 -7.85 -12.02 -5.89
N ASN A 58 -8.43 -10.85 -5.75
CA ASN A 58 -8.57 -9.86 -6.81
C ASN A 58 -8.14 -8.47 -6.32
N ILE A 59 -7.94 -7.56 -7.26
CA ILE A 59 -7.71 -6.15 -6.96
C ILE A 59 -9.09 -5.50 -6.84
N SER A 60 -9.40 -4.94 -5.67
CA SER A 60 -10.61 -4.15 -5.48
C SER A 60 -10.57 -2.89 -6.34
N ASP A 61 -11.70 -2.51 -6.94
CA ASP A 61 -11.86 -1.24 -7.67
C ASP A 61 -11.53 -0.01 -6.82
N GLN A 62 -11.56 -0.14 -5.48
CA GLN A 62 -11.11 0.91 -4.56
C GLN A 62 -9.61 1.25 -4.70
N ILE A 63 -8.82 0.46 -5.45
CA ILE A 63 -7.46 0.85 -5.83
C ILE A 63 -7.44 2.19 -6.59
N SER A 64 -8.52 2.52 -7.31
CA SER A 64 -8.71 3.80 -7.99
C SER A 64 -8.72 5.02 -7.06
N LEU A 65 -8.91 4.82 -5.75
CA LEU A 65 -8.83 5.90 -4.75
C LEU A 65 -7.39 6.30 -4.42
N LEU A 66 -6.39 5.52 -4.86
CA LEU A 66 -4.98 5.86 -4.73
C LEU A 66 -4.55 6.71 -5.93
N SER A 67 -4.92 7.99 -5.91
CA SER A 67 -4.69 8.94 -7.02
C SER A 67 -3.22 9.09 -7.43
N ASP A 68 -2.32 8.91 -6.48
CA ASP A 68 -0.88 9.13 -6.64
C ASP A 68 -0.10 7.83 -6.87
N LEU A 69 -0.81 6.70 -7.01
CA LEU A 69 -0.21 5.40 -7.31
C LEU A 69 0.31 5.38 -8.75
N VAL A 70 1.62 5.22 -8.90
CA VAL A 70 2.30 5.21 -10.20
C VAL A 70 2.70 3.79 -10.60
N ILE A 71 3.08 2.95 -9.63
CA ILE A 71 3.59 1.59 -9.86
C ILE A 71 2.74 0.57 -9.10
N LEU A 72 2.36 -0.51 -9.78
CA LEU A 72 1.62 -1.66 -9.24
C LEU A 72 2.18 -2.98 -9.78
#